data_AF-A0A553ACB0-F1
#
_entry.id   AF-A0A553ACB0-F1
#
_cell.length_a   1.000
_cell.length_b   1.000
_cell.length_c   1.000
_cell.angle_alpha   90.00
_cell.angle_beta   90.00
_cell.angle_gamma   90.00
#
_symmetry.space_group_name_H-M   'P 1'
#
loop_
_entity.id
_entity.type
_entity.pdbx_description
1 polymer ?
#
loop_
_entity_poly.entity_id
_entity_poly.type
_entity_poly.pdbx_seq_one_letter_code
_entity_poly.pdbx_strand_id
1 'polypeptide(L)'
;MTESKSEKIAKQIRKNILEILNLWSSKESQLKFQKDVPIAQVSSELFNLWDDNYYPESEIHKIAFTKKERDILAKFNTLLNIVSEKIPENLMSIEEFILTKEWLEVNEFAKEVLIEMNE
;
A
#
# COMPACT_ATOMS: atom_id res chain seq x y z
N MET A 1 -8.52 29.78 -11.85
CA MET A 1 -7.18 29.48 -11.30
C MET A 1 -6.76 28.12 -11.83
N THR A 2 -5.58 28.02 -12.46
CA THR A 2 -4.99 26.75 -12.90
C THR A 2 -4.32 26.06 -11.73
N GLU A 3 -4.53 24.75 -11.61
CA GLU A 3 -3.88 23.91 -10.59
C GLU A 3 -2.35 23.95 -10.73
N SER A 4 -1.66 24.14 -9.61
CA SER A 4 -0.20 24.17 -9.54
C SER A 4 0.41 22.80 -9.82
N LYS A 5 1.71 22.79 -10.16
CA LYS A 5 2.46 21.53 -10.37
C LYS A 5 2.41 20.64 -9.11
N SER A 6 2.56 21.22 -7.93
CA SER A 6 2.58 20.49 -6.66
C SER A 6 1.23 19.82 -6.35
N GLU A 7 0.11 20.50 -6.61
CA GLU A 7 -1.23 19.95 -6.42
C GLU A 7 -1.50 18.76 -7.37
N LYS A 8 -1.04 18.84 -8.63
CA LYS A 8 -1.14 17.71 -9.57
C LYS A 8 -0.36 16.48 -9.11
N ILE A 9 0.87 16.68 -8.63
CA ILE A 9 1.69 15.56 -8.13
C ILE A 9 1.06 15.00 -6.85
N ALA A 10 0.55 15.85 -5.96
CA ALA A 10 -0.14 15.42 -4.74
C ALA A 10 -1.37 14.54 -5.05
N LYS A 11 -2.19 14.92 -6.04
CA LYS A 11 -3.30 14.08 -6.52
C LYS A 11 -2.83 12.73 -7.05
N GLN A 12 -1.73 12.70 -7.79
CA GLN A 12 -1.17 11.45 -8.30
C GLN A 12 -0.67 10.54 -7.18
N ILE A 13 0.05 11.09 -6.19
CA ILE A 13 0.50 10.33 -5.01
C ILE A 13 -0.70 9.80 -4.23
N ARG A 14 -1.74 10.61 -4.02
CA ARG A 14 -2.98 10.16 -3.36
C ARG A 14 -3.59 8.98 -4.11
N LYS A 15 -3.71 9.09 -5.44
CA LYS A 15 -4.21 8.01 -6.28
C LYS A 15 -3.38 6.74 -6.14
N ASN A 16 -2.06 6.83 -6.23
CA ASN A 16 -1.16 5.67 -6.14
C ASN A 16 -1.31 4.96 -4.78
N ILE A 17 -1.28 5.70 -3.67
CA ILE A 17 -1.45 5.13 -2.33
C ILE A 17 -2.80 4.42 -2.19
N LEU A 18 -3.89 5.00 -2.70
CA LEU A 18 -5.20 4.35 -2.69
C LEU A 18 -5.22 3.10 -3.58
N GLU A 19 -4.56 3.10 -4.74
CA GLU A 19 -4.44 1.92 -5.60
C GLU A 19 -3.66 0.79 -4.91
N ILE A 20 -2.58 1.12 -4.20
CA ILE A 20 -1.78 0.17 -3.41
C ILE A 20 -2.59 -0.41 -2.25
N LEU A 21 -3.33 0.43 -1.51
CA LEU A 21 -4.22 -0.03 -0.43
C LEU A 21 -5.33 -0.95 -0.96
N ASN A 22 -5.91 -0.62 -2.13
CA ASN A 22 -6.88 -1.49 -2.79
C ASN A 22 -6.27 -2.83 -3.23
N LEU A 23 -5.01 -2.82 -3.69
CA LEU A 23 -4.30 -4.05 -4.01
C LEU A 23 -4.06 -4.88 -2.73
N TRP A 24 -3.59 -4.27 -1.65
CA TRP A 24 -3.38 -4.95 -0.36
C TRP A 24 -4.67 -5.52 0.22
N SER A 25 -5.81 -4.85 0.02
CA SER A 25 -7.12 -5.26 0.55
C SER A 25 -7.80 -6.38 -0.24
N SER A 26 -7.26 -6.77 -1.41
CA SER A 26 -7.90 -7.74 -2.31
C SER A 26 -6.98 -8.91 -2.70
N LYS A 27 -7.22 -10.07 -2.08
CA LYS A 27 -6.63 -11.35 -2.51
C LYS A 27 -6.81 -11.62 -4.01
N GLU A 28 -7.99 -11.37 -4.54
CA GLU A 28 -8.29 -11.61 -5.96
C GLU A 28 -7.43 -10.73 -6.87
N SER A 29 -7.25 -9.46 -6.51
CA SER A 29 -6.43 -8.52 -7.29
C SER A 29 -4.96 -8.92 -7.28
N GLN A 30 -4.45 -9.42 -6.15
CA GLN A 30 -3.07 -9.89 -6.02
C GLN A 30 -2.81 -11.14 -6.86
N LEU A 31 -3.71 -12.13 -6.80
CA LEU A 31 -3.62 -13.33 -7.63
C LEU A 31 -3.74 -13.00 -9.13
N LYS A 32 -4.62 -12.05 -9.47
CA LYS A 32 -4.74 -11.56 -10.85
C LYS A 32 -3.46 -10.88 -11.30
N PHE A 33 -2.83 -10.05 -10.46
CA PHE A 33 -1.57 -9.40 -10.80
C PHE A 33 -0.48 -10.44 -11.13
N GLN A 34 -0.37 -11.51 -10.35
CA GLN A 34 0.59 -12.58 -10.63
C GLN A 34 0.32 -13.28 -11.96
N LYS A 35 -0.96 -13.47 -12.30
CA LYS A 35 -1.36 -14.04 -13.60
C LYS A 35 -1.03 -13.13 -14.77
N ASP A 36 -1.25 -11.82 -14.60
CA ASP A 36 -1.02 -10.82 -15.64
C ASP A 36 0.47 -10.53 -15.84
N VAL A 37 1.30 -10.69 -14.79
CA VAL A 37 2.76 -10.54 -14.82
C VAL A 37 3.46 -11.77 -14.19
N PRO A 38 3.56 -12.92 -14.90
CA PRO A 38 4.05 -14.17 -14.31
C PRO A 38 5.49 -14.16 -13.80
N ILE A 39 6.31 -13.23 -14.29
CA ILE A 39 7.71 -13.09 -13.86
C ILE A 39 7.86 -12.27 -12.57
N ALA A 40 6.82 -11.54 -12.16
CA ALA A 40 6.86 -10.75 -10.94
C ALA A 40 6.76 -11.67 -9.73
N GLN A 41 7.45 -11.32 -8.65
CA GLN A 41 7.26 -11.92 -7.34
C GLN A 41 6.25 -11.05 -6.59
N VAL A 42 4.96 -11.24 -6.86
CA VAL A 42 3.91 -10.30 -6.40
C VAL A 42 3.92 -10.09 -4.88
N SER A 43 4.25 -11.13 -4.11
CA SER A 43 4.43 -11.00 -2.66
C SER A 43 5.46 -9.93 -2.27
N SER A 44 6.59 -9.82 -2.99
CA SER A 44 7.59 -8.76 -2.79
C SER A 44 7.13 -7.42 -3.35
N GLU A 45 6.50 -7.43 -4.53
CA GLU A 45 5.99 -6.21 -5.18
C GLU A 45 5.01 -5.45 -4.30
N LEU A 46 4.20 -6.14 -3.47
CA LEU A 46 3.28 -5.48 -2.56
C LEU A 46 3.98 -4.55 -1.55
N PHE A 47 5.16 -4.93 -1.07
CA PHE A 47 5.98 -4.10 -0.18
C PHE A 47 6.71 -3.02 -0.97
N ASN A 48 7.35 -3.39 -2.08
CA ASN A 48 8.10 -2.45 -2.92
C ASN A 48 7.21 -1.30 -3.42
N LEU A 49 5.99 -1.59 -3.88
CA LEU A 49 5.05 -0.58 -4.33
C LEU A 49 4.72 0.43 -3.23
N TRP A 50 4.58 -0.05 -1.98
CA TRP A 50 4.36 0.83 -0.84
C TRP A 50 5.58 1.72 -0.58
N ASP A 51 6.77 1.13 -0.44
CA ASP A 51 8.02 1.86 -0.16
C ASP A 51 8.35 2.88 -1.25
N ASP A 52 8.10 2.55 -2.51
CA ASP A 52 8.34 3.41 -3.66
C ASP A 52 7.41 4.63 -3.70
N ASN A 53 6.28 4.62 -2.99
CA ASN A 53 5.26 5.67 -3.04
C ASN A 53 5.03 6.38 -1.69
N TYR A 54 5.40 5.79 -0.57
CA TYR A 54 5.13 6.31 0.76
C TYR A 54 6.28 7.16 1.33
N TYR A 55 6.23 8.47 1.08
CA TYR A 55 7.22 9.45 1.59
C TYR A 55 6.57 10.46 2.55
N PRO A 56 6.31 10.09 3.82
CA PRO A 56 5.49 10.89 4.75
C PRO A 56 6.07 12.27 5.05
N GLU A 57 7.40 12.40 5.02
CA GLU A 57 8.09 13.66 5.32
C GLU A 57 8.10 14.66 4.17
N SER A 58 7.75 14.22 2.95
CA SER A 58 7.76 15.10 1.77
C SER A 58 6.60 16.11 1.81
N GLU A 59 6.86 17.33 1.35
CA GLU A 59 5.83 18.37 1.28
C GLU A 59 4.67 17.98 0.36
N ILE A 60 4.95 17.25 -0.71
CA ILE A 60 3.90 16.76 -1.61
C ILE A 60 2.97 15.76 -0.91
N HIS A 61 3.52 14.87 -0.09
CA HIS A 61 2.70 13.95 0.72
C HIS A 61 1.83 14.71 1.73
N LYS A 62 2.38 15.77 2.36
CA LYS A 62 1.61 16.62 3.28
C LYS A 62 0.49 17.40 2.59
N ILE A 63 0.65 17.74 1.30
CA ILE A 63 -0.42 18.32 0.46
C ILE A 63 -1.46 17.27 0.07
N ALA A 64 -1.04 16.03 -0.22
CA ALA A 64 -1.91 14.96 -0.73
C ALA A 64 -2.91 14.42 0.30
N PHE A 65 -2.55 14.48 1.58
CA PHE A 65 -3.32 13.86 2.67
C PHE A 65 -3.53 14.83 3.82
N THR A 66 -4.69 14.76 4.47
CA THR A 66 -4.97 15.48 5.72
C THR A 66 -4.15 14.93 6.88
N LYS A 67 -4.14 15.62 8.03
CA LYS A 67 -3.47 15.10 9.23
C LYS A 67 -4.04 13.75 9.68
N LYS A 68 -5.37 13.59 9.70
CA LYS A 68 -6.05 12.33 10.08
C LYS A 68 -5.57 11.19 9.18
N GLU A 69 -5.59 11.40 7.86
CA GLU A 69 -5.15 10.39 6.89
C GLU A 69 -3.67 10.05 7.06
N ARG A 70 -2.79 11.04 7.27
CA ARG A 70 -1.36 10.76 7.53
C ARG A 70 -1.15 9.92 8.79
N ASP A 71 -1.90 10.20 9.85
CA ASP A 71 -1.84 9.43 11.09
C ASP A 71 -2.29 7.97 10.85
N ILE A 72 -3.28 7.73 10.00
CA ILE A 72 -3.75 6.39 9.59
C ILE A 72 -2.70 5.68 8.72
N LEU A 73 -2.18 6.35 7.69
CA LEU A 73 -1.16 5.77 6.80
C LEU A 73 0.13 5.43 7.56
N ALA A 74 0.49 6.20 8.58
CA ALA A 74 1.64 5.89 9.43
C ALA A 74 1.45 4.60 10.24
N LYS A 75 0.22 4.32 10.71
CA LYS A 75 -0.10 3.03 11.35
C LYS A 75 0.02 1.88 10.36
N PHE A 76 -0.47 2.07 9.13
CA PHE A 76 -0.38 1.06 8.08
C PHE A 76 1.08 0.75 7.73
N ASN A 77 1.91 1.78 7.56
CA ASN A 77 3.35 1.65 7.37
C ASN A 77 4.02 0.88 8.53
N THR A 78 3.63 1.17 9.77
CA THR A 78 4.17 0.49 10.95
C THR A 78 3.83 -1.00 10.92
N LEU A 79 2.59 -1.37 10.57
CA LEU A 79 2.19 -2.77 10.42
C LEU A 79 2.98 -3.47 9.31
N LEU A 80 3.13 -2.82 8.15
CA LEU A 80 3.92 -3.37 7.04
C LEU A 80 5.36 -3.65 7.43
N ASN A 81 6.01 -2.74 8.16
CA ASN A 81 7.38 -2.92 8.65
C ASN A 81 7.48 -4.09 9.65
N ILE A 82 6.51 -4.22 10.56
CA ILE A 82 6.46 -5.35 11.49
C ILE A 82 6.31 -6.69 10.75
N VAL A 83 5.51 -6.70 9.68
CA VAL A 83 5.31 -7.90 8.86
C VAL A 83 6.53 -8.20 8.01
N SER A 84 7.19 -7.19 7.43
CA SER A 84 8.40 -7.38 6.62
C SER A 84 9.57 -7.95 7.44
N GLU A 85 9.65 -7.63 8.74
CA GLU A 85 10.63 -8.23 9.65
C GLU A 85 10.36 -9.71 9.98
N LYS A 86 9.12 -10.18 9.85
CA LYS A 86 8.71 -11.56 10.20
C LYS A 86 8.81 -12.53 9.03
N ILE A 87 8.80 -12.02 7.81
CA ILE A 87 8.80 -12.83 6.59
C ILE A 87 10.23 -13.02 6.05
N PRO A 88 10.56 -14.19 5.48
CA PRO A 88 11.89 -14.42 4.90
C PRO A 88 12.19 -13.44 3.74
N GLU A 89 13.46 -13.04 3.59
CA GLU A 89 13.93 -12.17 2.49
C GLU A 89 13.56 -12.69 1.09
N ASN A 90 13.56 -14.02 0.91
CA ASN A 90 12.98 -14.67 -0.26
C ASN A 90 11.52 -14.98 0.01
N LEU A 91 10.67 -13.97 -0.19
CA LEU A 91 9.23 -14.10 -0.02
C LEU A 91 8.68 -15.28 -0.82
N MET A 92 7.87 -16.09 -0.17
CA MET A 92 7.15 -17.18 -0.81
C MET A 92 6.24 -16.67 -1.94
N SER A 93 5.74 -17.58 -2.79
CA SER A 93 4.80 -17.21 -3.85
C SER A 93 3.59 -16.47 -3.28
N ILE A 94 2.91 -15.66 -4.10
CA ILE A 94 1.71 -14.96 -3.61
C ILE A 94 0.65 -15.97 -3.15
N GLU A 95 0.54 -17.13 -3.80
CA GLU A 95 -0.37 -18.22 -3.45
C GLU A 95 -0.13 -18.78 -2.05
N GLU A 96 1.12 -18.80 -1.60
CA GLU A 96 1.48 -19.22 -0.24
C GLU A 96 1.35 -18.06 0.75
N PHE A 97 1.77 -16.84 0.36
CA PHE A 97 1.77 -15.69 1.24
C PHE A 97 0.36 -15.31 1.71
N ILE A 98 -0.64 -15.40 0.83
CA ILE A 98 -2.05 -15.11 1.16
C ILE A 98 -2.67 -16.09 2.18
N LEU A 99 -1.97 -17.17 2.54
CA LEU A 99 -2.41 -18.13 3.55
C LEU A 99 -1.81 -17.84 4.93
N THR A 100 -0.89 -16.88 5.01
CA THR A 100 -0.23 -16.49 6.27
C THR A 100 -1.12 -15.60 7.12
N LYS A 101 -0.85 -15.58 8.43
CA LYS A 101 -1.56 -14.68 9.37
C LYS A 101 -1.12 -13.24 9.15
N GLU A 102 0.15 -13.04 8.85
CA GLU A 102 0.78 -11.75 8.57
C GLU A 102 0.11 -11.07 7.38
N TRP A 103 -0.13 -11.80 6.29
CA TRP A 103 -0.89 -11.26 5.15
C TRP A 103 -2.32 -10.89 5.54
N LEU A 104 -3.01 -11.74 6.30
CA LEU A 104 -4.40 -11.48 6.71
C LEU A 104 -4.51 -10.21 7.56
N GLU A 105 -3.57 -10.00 8.50
CA GLU A 105 -3.49 -8.79 9.32
C GLU A 105 -3.35 -7.53 8.46
N VAL A 106 -2.44 -7.53 7.49
CA VAL A 106 -2.27 -6.38 6.57
C VAL A 106 -3.48 -6.20 5.66
N ASN A 107 -4.04 -7.29 5.14
CA ASN A 107 -5.20 -7.26 4.24
C ASN A 107 -6.43 -6.65 4.91
N GLU A 108 -6.76 -7.09 6.13
CA GLU A 108 -7.90 -6.53 6.88
C GLU A 108 -7.63 -5.07 7.27
N PHE A 109 -6.42 -4.75 7.73
CA PHE A 109 -6.10 -3.36 8.07
C PHE A 109 -6.12 -2.44 6.85
N ALA A 110 -5.73 -2.90 5.67
CA ALA A 110 -5.88 -2.13 4.43
C ALA A 110 -7.35 -1.80 4.12
N LYS A 111 -8.28 -2.71 4.40
CA LYS A 111 -9.73 -2.45 4.24
C LYS A 111 -10.20 -1.38 5.22
N GLU A 112 -9.78 -1.46 6.48
CA GLU A 112 -10.11 -0.46 7.50
C GLU A 112 -9.57 0.92 7.12
N VAL A 113 -8.30 1.00 6.70
CA VAL A 113 -7.68 2.24 6.22
C VAL A 113 -8.49 2.84 5.06
N LEU A 114 -8.90 2.04 4.07
CA LEU A 114 -9.71 2.52 2.94
C LEU A 114 -11.07 3.06 3.38
N ILE A 115 -11.70 2.47 4.39
CA ILE A 115 -12.96 2.98 4.96
C ILE A 115 -12.69 4.34 5.61
N GLU A 116 -11.70 4.45 6.48
CA GLU A 116 -11.38 5.69 7.21
C GLU A 116 -10.90 6.84 6.30
N MET A 117 -10.29 6.52 5.15
CA MET A 117 -9.85 7.51 4.16
C MET A 117 -10.99 8.06 3.28
N ASN A 118 -12.17 7.45 3.31
CA ASN A 118 -13.36 7.90 2.58
C ASN A 118 -14.37 8.66 3.46
N GLU A 119 -14.08 8.79 4.77
CA GLU A 119 -14.84 9.58 5.75
C GLU A 119 -14.31 11.02 5.89
#